data_AF-A0A2N1IM88-F1
#
_entry.id   AF-A0A2N1IM88-F1
#
_cell.length_a   1.000
_cell.length_b   1.000
_cell.length_c   1.000
_cell.angle_alpha   90.00
_cell.angle_beta   90.00
_cell.angle_gamma   90.00
#
_symmetry.space_group_name_H-M   'P 1'
#
loop_
_entity.id
_entity.type
_entity.pdbx_description
1 polymer ?
#
loop_
_entity_poly.entity_id
_entity_poly.type
_entity_poly.pdbx_seq_one_letter_code
_entity_poly.pdbx_strand_id
1 'polypeptide(L)'
;MPAEKQPAWPDHFRYVDDISPDGVTIVCHRFVVLRESEHCYWIVHEREEHWARRSLERCEKTSRIKRVLKASHGRRYAYPDKAKALHSYKVRKRRQMGHAELAMERAKAALEDLKNVDAIEDKHLCSGGDFIKELNWEDY
;
A
#
# COMPACT_ATOMS: atom_id res chain seq x y z
N MET A 1 -39.76 -15.38 -2.50
CA MET A 1 -38.52 -15.46 -1.71
C MET A 1 -38.33 -14.11 -1.04
N PRO A 2 -38.42 -13.99 0.30
CA PRO A 2 -38.16 -12.72 0.95
C PRO A 2 -36.68 -12.39 0.75
N ALA A 3 -36.39 -11.17 0.26
CA ALA A 3 -35.03 -10.69 0.15
C ALA A 3 -34.41 -10.68 1.56
N GLU A 4 -33.43 -11.55 1.78
CA GLU A 4 -32.64 -11.53 3.02
C GLU A 4 -32.11 -10.10 3.20
N LYS A 5 -32.45 -9.48 4.34
CA LYS A 5 -31.89 -8.18 4.72
C LYS A 5 -30.38 -8.34 4.69
N GLN A 6 -29.72 -7.61 3.79
CA GLN A 6 -28.25 -7.65 3.71
C GLN A 6 -27.69 -7.37 5.11
N PRO A 7 -26.73 -8.18 5.60
CA PRO A 7 -26.10 -7.94 6.87
C PRO A 7 -25.52 -6.53 6.91
N ALA A 8 -25.67 -5.83 8.03
CA ALA A 8 -25.05 -4.52 8.23
C ALA A 8 -23.53 -4.70 8.42
N TRP A 9 -22.81 -4.93 7.33
CA TRP A 9 -21.37 -5.09 7.33
C TRP A 9 -20.66 -3.76 7.61
N PRO A 10 -19.50 -3.78 8.30
CA PRO A 10 -18.77 -2.56 8.57
C PRO A 10 -18.11 -2.01 7.30
N ASP A 11 -18.20 -0.70 7.12
CA ASP A 11 -17.36 0.01 6.16
C ASP A 11 -15.88 -0.11 6.54
N HIS A 12 -15.02 -0.07 5.53
CA HIS A 12 -13.58 -0.06 5.68
C HIS A 12 -12.99 1.18 5.03
N PHE A 13 -12.00 1.78 5.69
CA PHE A 13 -11.38 3.03 5.27
C PHE A 13 -9.91 2.84 4.95
N ARG A 14 -9.44 3.56 3.92
CA ARG A 14 -8.03 3.64 3.56
C ARG A 14 -7.73 5.05 3.08
N TYR A 15 -6.73 5.68 3.70
CA TYR A 15 -6.20 6.94 3.20
C TYR A 15 -5.19 6.69 2.08
N VAL A 16 -5.36 7.44 1.00
CA VAL A 16 -4.45 7.57 -0.13
C VAL A 16 -4.17 9.03 -0.36
N ASP A 17 -3.17 9.32 -1.18
CA ASP A 17 -2.80 10.66 -1.57
C ASP A 17 -2.70 10.75 -3.08
N ASP A 18 -3.04 11.92 -3.58
CA ASP A 18 -2.95 12.27 -4.99
C ASP A 18 -2.14 13.57 -5.15
N ILE A 19 -1.35 13.66 -6.22
CA ILE A 19 -0.48 14.79 -6.50
C ILE A 19 -1.10 15.63 -7.60
N SER A 20 -1.17 16.93 -7.35
CA SER A 20 -1.70 17.93 -8.26
C SER A 20 -0.78 19.16 -8.29
N PRO A 21 -0.98 20.12 -9.23
CA PRO A 21 -0.24 21.38 -9.21
C PRO A 21 -0.35 22.15 -7.89
N ASP A 22 -1.46 22.00 -7.17
CA ASP A 22 -1.71 22.66 -5.88
C ASP A 22 -1.06 21.94 -4.69
N GLY A 23 -0.40 20.80 -4.94
CA GLY A 23 0.28 19.99 -3.95
C GLY A 23 -0.33 18.60 -3.77
N VAL A 24 -0.22 18.05 -2.56
CA VAL A 24 -0.61 16.67 -2.23
C VAL A 24 -1.91 16.66 -1.45
N THR A 25 -2.95 16.04 -2.03
CA THR A 25 -4.26 15.89 -1.38
C THR A 25 -4.39 14.50 -0.78
N ILE A 26 -4.69 14.42 0.52
CA ILE A 26 -4.92 13.15 1.22
C ILE A 26 -6.43 12.87 1.25
N VAL A 27 -6.84 11.76 0.64
CA VAL A 27 -8.24 11.36 0.50
C VAL A 27 -8.54 10.10 1.31
N CYS A 28 -9.63 10.12 2.06
CA CYS A 28 -10.16 8.93 2.75
C CYS A 28 -11.08 8.16 1.81
N HIS A 29 -10.64 7.03 1.29
CA HIS A 29 -11.49 6.13 0.51
C HIS A 29 -12.29 5.20 1.41
N ARG A 30 -13.57 5.02 1.06
CA ARG A 30 -14.49 4.08 1.68
C ARG A 30 -14.62 2.82 0.83
N PHE A 31 -14.55 1.69 1.50
CA PHE A 31 -14.64 0.36 0.93
C PHE A 31 -15.79 -0.39 1.60
N VAL A 32 -16.63 -1.02 0.79
CA VAL A 32 -17.80 -1.78 1.23
C VAL A 32 -17.53 -3.28 1.12
N VAL A 33 -18.15 -4.08 1.98
CA VAL A 33 -18.03 -5.53 1.98
C VAL A 33 -18.97 -6.12 0.91
N LEU A 34 -18.43 -7.01 0.08
CA LEU A 34 -19.21 -7.77 -0.91
C LEU A 34 -19.56 -9.17 -0.42
N ARG A 35 -18.63 -9.80 0.30
CA ARG A 35 -18.79 -11.11 0.91
C ARG A 35 -17.89 -11.26 2.12
N GLU A 36 -18.26 -12.19 2.98
CA GLU A 36 -17.61 -12.49 4.24
C GLU A 36 -17.31 -13.99 4.33
N SER A 37 -16.21 -14.34 4.99
CA SER A 37 -15.98 -15.67 5.56
C SER A 37 -15.71 -15.53 7.05
N GLU A 38 -15.53 -16.62 7.79
CA GLU A 38 -15.22 -16.58 9.21
C GLU A 38 -14.09 -15.60 9.57
N HIS A 39 -13.00 -15.58 8.78
CA HIS A 39 -11.80 -14.80 9.09
C HIS A 39 -11.58 -13.57 8.21
N CYS A 40 -12.33 -13.40 7.12
CA CYS A 40 -12.04 -12.39 6.11
C CYS A 40 -13.28 -11.62 5.63
N TYR A 41 -13.05 -10.39 5.19
CA TYR A 41 -13.95 -9.69 4.28
C TYR A 41 -13.31 -9.54 2.91
N TRP A 42 -14.14 -9.56 1.86
CA TRP A 42 -13.78 -9.11 0.53
C TRP A 42 -14.44 -7.76 0.30
N ILE A 43 -13.59 -6.75 0.17
CA ILE A 43 -14.00 -5.35 0.09
C ILE A 43 -13.69 -4.77 -1.28
N VAL A 44 -14.46 -3.76 -1.67
CA VAL A 44 -14.24 -2.99 -2.91
C VAL A 44 -14.50 -1.52 -2.65
N HIS A 45 -13.90 -0.64 -3.45
CA HIS A 45 -14.17 0.79 -3.37
C HIS A 45 -15.66 1.06 -3.62
N GLU A 46 -16.29 1.94 -2.84
CA GLU A 46 -17.74 2.19 -2.90
C GLU A 46 -18.26 2.46 -4.32
N ARG A 47 -17.50 3.22 -5.12
CA ARG A 47 -17.87 3.60 -6.50
C ARG A 47 -17.84 2.44 -7.49
N GLU A 48 -17.17 1.35 -7.13
CA GLU A 48 -17.00 0.16 -7.97
C GLU A 48 -17.91 -0.99 -7.53
N GLU A 49 -18.74 -0.80 -6.49
CA GLU A 49 -19.55 -1.87 -5.89
C GLU A 49 -20.43 -2.59 -6.91
N HIS A 50 -21.19 -1.83 -7.70
CA HIS A 50 -22.10 -2.37 -8.72
C HIS A 50 -21.38 -3.28 -9.71
N TRP A 51 -20.23 -2.83 -10.21
CA TRP A 51 -19.40 -3.60 -11.13
C TRP A 51 -18.84 -4.86 -10.48
N ALA A 52 -18.36 -4.74 -9.24
CA ALA A 52 -17.77 -5.87 -8.53
C ALA A 52 -18.80 -6.94 -8.18
N ARG A 53 -20.04 -6.56 -7.84
CA ARG A 53 -21.16 -7.51 -7.64
C ARG A 53 -21.44 -8.31 -8.92
N ARG A 54 -21.54 -7.63 -10.07
CA ARG A 54 -21.73 -8.31 -11.37
C ARG A 54 -20.58 -9.27 -11.71
N SER A 55 -19.33 -8.89 -11.47
CA SER A 55 -18.20 -9.80 -11.68
C SER A 55 -18.26 -11.02 -10.75
N LEU A 56 -18.69 -10.85 -9.49
CA LEU A 56 -18.87 -11.97 -8.57
C LEU A 56 -19.99 -12.93 -9.03
N GLU A 57 -21.12 -12.41 -9.50
CA GLU A 57 -22.22 -13.21 -10.07
C GLU A 57 -21.76 -14.04 -11.27
N ARG A 58 -20.80 -13.53 -12.04
CA ARG A 58 -20.20 -14.20 -13.20
C ARG A 58 -18.99 -15.08 -12.87
N CYS A 59 -18.63 -15.19 -11.58
CA CYS A 59 -17.42 -15.89 -11.14
C CYS A 59 -16.11 -15.38 -11.79
N GLU A 60 -16.07 -14.11 -12.19
CA GLU A 60 -14.89 -13.48 -12.80
C GLU A 60 -13.89 -13.03 -11.73
N LYS A 61 -12.59 -13.25 -11.99
CA LYS A 61 -11.52 -12.70 -11.15
C LYS A 61 -11.35 -11.21 -11.45
N THR A 62 -11.35 -10.38 -10.41
CA THR A 62 -11.09 -8.94 -10.54
C THR A 62 -10.05 -8.47 -9.53
N SER A 63 -9.13 -7.63 -9.97
CA SER A 63 -8.10 -7.02 -9.13
C SER A 63 -8.67 -5.93 -8.21
N ARG A 64 -9.90 -5.48 -8.44
CA ARG A 64 -10.59 -4.43 -7.66
C ARG A 64 -11.01 -4.91 -6.27
N ILE A 65 -11.36 -6.18 -6.14
CA ILE A 65 -11.75 -6.78 -4.86
C ILE A 65 -10.50 -7.10 -4.04
N LYS A 66 -10.45 -6.58 -2.82
CA LYS A 66 -9.34 -6.81 -1.87
C LYS A 66 -9.82 -7.66 -0.72
N ARG A 67 -9.00 -8.64 -0.32
CA ARG A 67 -9.25 -9.44 0.89
C ARG A 67 -8.63 -8.74 2.11
N VAL A 68 -9.39 -8.63 3.19
CA VAL A 68 -8.92 -8.11 4.49
C VAL A 68 -9.26 -9.08 5.61
N LEU A 69 -8.32 -9.28 6.53
CA LEU A 69 -8.53 -10.14 7.70
C LEU A 69 -9.38 -9.41 8.76
N LYS A 70 -10.28 -10.14 9.42
CA LYS A 70 -11.06 -9.64 10.57
C LYS A 70 -10.22 -9.50 11.83
N ALA A 71 -9.26 -10.42 12.02
CA ALA A 71 -8.41 -10.46 13.20
C ALA A 71 -7.38 -9.32 13.20
N SER A 72 -7.17 -8.70 14.36
CA SER A 72 -6.39 -7.45 14.56
C SER A 72 -4.88 -7.63 14.45
N HIS A 73 -4.39 -8.85 14.43
CA HIS A 73 -2.97 -9.13 14.26
C HIS A 73 -2.56 -8.94 12.78
N GLY A 74 -1.71 -7.95 12.52
CA GLY A 74 -1.04 -7.77 11.23
C GLY A 74 -1.50 -6.57 10.39
N ARG A 75 -0.80 -6.38 9.27
CA ARG A 75 -1.06 -5.30 8.30
C ARG A 75 -2.31 -5.61 7.49
N ARG A 76 -3.18 -4.61 7.28
CA ARG A 76 -4.41 -4.74 6.48
C ARG A 76 -4.43 -3.73 5.34
N TYR A 77 -5.18 -4.07 4.29
CA TYR A 77 -5.37 -3.16 3.16
C TYR A 77 -6.21 -1.93 3.56
N ALA A 78 -7.29 -2.13 4.31
CA ALA A 78 -8.19 -1.10 4.83
C ALA A 78 -8.68 -1.46 6.24
N TYR A 79 -9.19 -0.48 6.98
CA TYR A 79 -9.51 -0.61 8.40
C TYR A 79 -10.94 -0.14 8.70
N PRO A 80 -11.70 -0.82 9.56
CA PRO A 80 -13.06 -0.37 9.92
C PRO A 80 -13.13 1.00 10.60
N ASP A 81 -12.02 1.43 11.21
CA ASP A 81 -11.91 2.71 11.91
C ASP A 81 -10.99 3.67 11.14
N LYS A 82 -11.44 4.92 10.97
CA LYS A 82 -10.69 5.98 10.28
C LYS A 82 -9.40 6.33 11.02
N ALA A 83 -9.37 6.30 12.36
CA ALA A 83 -8.14 6.63 13.10
C ALA A 83 -7.04 5.59 12.85
N LYS A 84 -7.40 4.29 12.89
CA LYS A 84 -6.49 3.20 12.50
C LYS A 84 -6.04 3.29 11.03
N ALA A 85 -6.95 3.63 10.12
CA ALA A 85 -6.61 3.83 8.71
C ALA A 85 -5.59 4.97 8.51
N LEU A 86 -5.76 6.08 9.23
CA LEU A 86 -4.84 7.22 9.18
C LEU A 86 -3.47 6.87 9.78
N HIS A 87 -3.46 6.15 10.90
CA HIS A 87 -2.20 5.66 11.48
C HIS A 87 -1.44 4.77 10.48
N SER A 88 -2.13 3.83 9.83
CA SER A 88 -1.54 2.98 8.78
C SER A 88 -0.99 3.79 7.61
N TYR A 89 -1.70 4.85 7.20
CA TYR A 89 -1.20 5.78 6.17
C TYR A 89 0.10 6.48 6.59
N LYS A 90 0.18 7.01 7.82
CA LYS A 90 1.40 7.64 8.34
C LYS A 90 2.58 6.66 8.34
N VAL A 91 2.36 5.42 8.80
CA VAL A 91 3.39 4.37 8.79
C VAL A 91 3.85 4.08 7.36
N ARG A 92 2.92 3.94 6.41
CA ARG A 92 3.26 3.75 4.98
C ARG A 92 4.09 4.91 4.44
N LYS A 93 3.75 6.16 4.75
CA LYS A 93 4.49 7.34 4.27
C LYS A 93 5.90 7.43 4.83
N ARG A 94 6.10 7.12 6.12
CA ARG A 94 7.45 7.01 6.69
C ARG A 94 8.29 5.95 5.99
N ARG A 95 7.70 4.79 5.69
CA ARG A 95 8.40 3.73 4.94
C ARG A 95 8.71 4.15 3.51
N GLN A 96 7.78 4.81 2.82
CA GLN A 96 8.03 5.35 1.48
C GLN A 96 9.17 6.35 1.48
N MET A 97 9.23 7.22 2.48
CA MET A 97 10.32 8.18 2.66
C MET A 97 11.66 7.46 2.86
N GLY A 98 11.73 6.50 3.79
CA GLY A 98 12.96 5.72 4.00
C GLY A 98 13.41 4.94 2.75
N HIS A 99 12.48 4.37 1.97
CA HIS A 99 12.82 3.74 0.69
C HIS A 99 13.34 4.75 -0.35
N ALA A 100 12.76 5.95 -0.40
CA ALA A 100 13.19 7.01 -1.32
C ALA A 100 14.57 7.55 -0.94
N GLU A 101 14.83 7.76 0.36
CA GLU A 101 16.13 8.14 0.91
C GLU A 101 17.19 7.10 0.56
N LEU A 102 16.93 5.82 0.83
CA LEU A 102 17.86 4.75 0.48
C LEU A 102 18.14 4.68 -1.03
N ALA A 103 17.11 4.82 -1.87
CA ALA A 103 17.28 4.83 -3.31
C ALA A 103 18.11 6.03 -3.79
N MET A 104 17.90 7.20 -3.19
CA MET A 104 18.66 8.41 -3.47
C MET A 104 20.12 8.27 -3.05
N GLU A 105 20.39 7.78 -1.84
CA GLU A 105 21.76 7.59 -1.35
C GLU A 105 22.51 6.53 -2.16
N ARG A 106 21.83 5.45 -2.57
CA ARG A 106 22.40 4.47 -3.51
C ARG A 106 22.78 5.12 -4.84
N ALA A 107 21.91 5.97 -5.39
CA ALA A 107 22.19 6.66 -6.65
C ALA A 107 23.36 7.64 -6.52
N LYS A 108 23.41 8.42 -5.42
CA LYS A 108 24.53 9.33 -5.12
C LYS A 108 25.85 8.59 -5.00
N ALA A 109 25.88 7.50 -4.25
CA ALA A 109 27.08 6.70 -4.05
C ALA A 109 27.63 6.15 -5.37
N ALA A 110 26.76 5.65 -6.25
CA ALA A 110 27.18 5.18 -7.57
C ALA A 110 27.65 6.32 -8.48
N LEU A 111 26.96 7.46 -8.51
CA LEU A 111 27.32 8.58 -9.37
C LEU A 111 28.65 9.25 -8.97
N GLU A 112 28.93 9.38 -7.66
CA GLU A 112 30.20 9.95 -7.19
C GLU A 112 31.38 9.04 -7.53
N ASP A 113 31.21 7.73 -7.34
CA ASP A 113 32.23 6.71 -7.61
C ASP A 113 32.54 6.58 -9.12
N LEU A 114 31.51 6.74 -9.97
CA LEU A 114 31.63 6.66 -11.43
C LEU A 114 31.98 7.99 -12.11
N LYS A 115 32.11 9.09 -11.35
CA LYS A 115 32.21 10.47 -11.89
C LYS A 115 33.33 10.68 -12.91
N ASN A 116 34.44 9.96 -12.80
CA ASN A 116 35.60 10.07 -13.67
C ASN A 116 36.04 8.70 -14.22
N VAL A 117 35.09 7.76 -14.35
CA VAL A 117 35.38 6.38 -14.77
C VAL A 117 34.57 6.07 -16.02
N ASP A 118 35.26 5.78 -17.13
CA ASP A 118 34.64 5.47 -18.41
C ASP A 118 34.24 3.98 -18.55
N ALA A 119 34.86 3.10 -17.75
CA ALA A 119 34.58 1.67 -17.74
C ALA A 119 34.82 1.05 -16.35
N ILE A 120 33.96 0.11 -15.99
CA ILE A 120 34.07 -0.73 -14.78
C ILE A 120 34.06 -2.21 -15.19
N GLU A 121 34.59 -3.09 -14.34
CA GLU A 121 34.43 -4.54 -14.49
C GLU A 121 32.96 -4.95 -14.25
N ASP A 122 32.60 -6.19 -14.63
CA ASP A 122 31.25 -6.75 -14.45
C ASP A 122 30.73 -6.66 -13.00
N LYS A 123 31.65 -6.59 -12.03
CA LYS A 123 31.37 -6.34 -10.62
C LYS A 123 32.25 -5.23 -10.08
N HIS A 124 31.62 -4.13 -9.67
CA HIS A 124 32.29 -2.99 -9.06
C HIS A 124 31.61 -2.63 -7.74
N LEU A 125 32.38 -2.53 -6.67
CA LEU A 125 31.86 -2.20 -5.34
C LEU A 125 32.08 -0.72 -5.05
N CYS A 126 31.00 0.04 -5.00
CA CYS A 126 31.04 1.43 -4.54
C CYS A 126 31.16 1.47 -3.01
N SER A 127 31.98 2.37 -2.48
CA SER A 127 32.28 2.48 -1.04
C SER A 127 31.07 2.78 -0.14
N GLY A 128 29.97 3.27 -0.73
CA GLY A 128 28.73 3.62 -0.05
C GLY A 128 28.90 4.84 0.86
N GLY A 129 27.92 5.76 0.84
CA GLY A 129 27.89 6.87 1.80
C GLY A 129 27.62 6.40 3.23
N ASP A 130 27.82 7.27 4.21
CA ASP A 130 27.64 6.96 5.64
C ASP A 130 26.23 6.40 5.95
N PHE A 131 25.20 6.91 5.26
CA PHE A 131 23.83 6.40 5.36
C PHE A 131 23.70 4.90 5.04
N ILE A 132 24.42 4.40 4.04
CA ILE A 132 24.39 2.99 3.64
C ILE A 132 25.14 2.13 4.67
N LYS A 133 26.20 2.67 5.27
CA LYS A 133 27.01 1.98 6.29
C LYS A 133 26.29 1.89 7.63
N GLU A 134 25.52 2.91 7.98
CA GLU A 134 24.75 2.99 9.23
C GLU A 134 23.37 2.33 9.14
N LEU A 135 22.98 1.84 7.95
CA LEU A 135 21.72 1.13 7.77
C LEU A 135 21.71 -0.13 8.64
N ASN A 136 20.62 -0.37 9.38
CA ASN A 136 20.45 -1.63 10.09
C ASN A 136 20.11 -2.76 9.11
N TRP A 137 21.14 -3.38 8.55
CA TRP A 137 21.01 -4.45 7.55
C TRP A 137 20.30 -5.70 8.08
N GLU A 138 20.18 -5.89 9.39
CA GLU A 138 19.44 -7.01 9.98
C GLU A 138 17.91 -6.85 9.84
N ASP A 139 17.43 -5.61 9.67
CA ASP A 139 16.00 -5.28 9.56
C ASP A 139 15.50 -5.16 8.10
N TYR A 140 16.38 -5.33 7.11
CA TYR A 140 16.11 -5.11 5.68
C TYR A 140 15.97 -6.41 4.89
#